data_AF-A0A853V1S3-F1
#
_entry.id   AF-A0A853V1S3-F1
#
_cell.length_a   1.000
_cell.length_b   1.000
_cell.length_c   1.000
_cell.angle_alpha   90.00
_cell.angle_beta   90.00
_cell.angle_gamma   90.00
#
_symmetry.space_group_name_H-M   'P 1'
#
loop_
_entity.id
_entity.type
_entity.pdbx_description
1 polymer ?
#
loop_
_entity_poly.entity_id
_entity_poly.type
_entity_poly.pdbx_seq_one_letter_code
_entity_poly.pdbx_strand_id
1 'polypeptide(L)'
;MLFYLFHFTISFISTVLFSIIFNAPKRLLVACGFVGAVAWTIYQYTVDLDLGKVGAAFSGSLILGLLSHVMSRRYKRPVIIFIVPGIIPLVPGGAAYEATRFLVSNDYTHAVNTFLEVTLISGAIAFGILVAEILYYLYTRIKQFFGKIKGKSYKKSYNMNNRV
;
A
#
# COMPACT_ATOMS: atom_id res chain seq x y z
N MET A 1 6.45 19.82 11.14
CA MET A 1 7.47 18.79 11.46
C MET A 1 6.95 17.77 12.49
N LEU A 2 6.62 18.19 13.72
CA LEU A 2 6.13 17.30 14.79
C LEU A 2 4.87 16.50 14.39
N PHE A 3 3.96 17.15 13.65
CA PHE A 3 2.74 16.54 13.14
C PHE A 3 2.98 15.30 12.26
N TYR A 4 3.91 15.37 11.30
CA TYR A 4 4.25 14.23 10.44
C TYR A 4 4.96 13.11 11.21
N LEU A 5 5.78 13.44 12.21
CA LEU A 5 6.40 12.44 13.09
C LEU A 5 5.33 11.67 13.87
N PHE A 6 4.31 12.36 14.37
CA PHE A 6 3.18 11.74 15.06
C PHE A 6 2.42 10.78 14.14
N HIS A 7 2.03 11.24 12.94
CA HIS A 7 1.38 10.39 11.94
C HIS A 7 2.23 9.17 11.57
N PHE A 8 3.53 9.36 11.39
CA PHE A 8 4.47 8.28 11.11
C PHE A 8 4.49 7.26 12.26
N THR A 9 4.60 7.69 13.52
CA THR A 9 4.64 6.77 14.67
C THR A 9 3.34 5.99 14.87
N ILE A 10 2.17 6.63 14.74
CA ILE A 10 0.88 5.95 14.92
C ILE A 10 0.63 4.96 13.79
N SER A 11 0.86 5.37 12.54
CA SER A 11 0.69 4.48 11.40
C SER A 11 1.70 3.33 11.44
N PHE A 12 2.94 3.57 11.89
CA PHE A 12 3.92 2.51 12.14
C PHE A 12 3.40 1.48 13.15
N ILE A 13 2.94 1.93 14.31
CA ILE A 13 2.40 1.04 15.36
C ILE A 13 1.17 0.29 14.84
N SER A 14 0.22 0.99 14.21
CA SER A 14 -0.97 0.41 13.62
C SER A 14 -0.63 -0.70 12.62
N THR A 15 0.25 -0.42 11.66
CA THR A 15 0.67 -1.40 10.67
C THR A 15 1.45 -2.57 11.29
N VAL A 16 2.28 -2.36 12.33
CA VAL A 16 2.92 -3.45 13.06
C VAL A 16 1.90 -4.36 13.72
N LEU A 17 0.89 -3.80 14.40
CA LEU A 17 -0.17 -4.56 15.05
C LEU A 17 -0.99 -5.35 14.04
N PHE A 18 -1.38 -4.73 12.93
CA PHE A 18 -2.05 -5.46 11.84
C PHE A 18 -1.16 -6.55 11.25
N SER A 19 0.14 -6.31 11.10
CA SER A 19 1.08 -7.34 10.64
C SER A 19 1.09 -8.56 11.57
N ILE A 20 0.96 -8.35 12.88
CA ILE A 20 0.81 -9.45 13.85
C ILE A 20 -0.52 -10.18 13.65
N ILE A 21 -1.63 -9.45 13.49
CA ILE A 21 -2.96 -10.03 13.24
C ILE A 21 -2.96 -10.89 11.97
N PHE A 22 -2.33 -10.43 10.90
CA PHE A 22 -2.18 -11.17 9.64
C PHE A 22 -1.04 -12.20 9.66
N ASN A 23 -0.52 -12.56 10.84
CA ASN A 23 0.52 -13.58 11.03
C ASN A 23 1.78 -13.35 10.17
N ALA A 24 2.20 -12.10 9.98
CA ALA A 24 3.45 -11.79 9.33
C ALA A 24 4.64 -12.32 10.17
N PRO A 25 5.69 -12.89 9.55
CA PRO A 25 6.88 -13.35 10.26
C PRO A 25 7.49 -12.25 11.15
N LYS A 26 7.79 -12.56 12.42
CA LYS A 26 8.28 -11.59 13.43
C LYS A 26 9.42 -10.69 12.93
N ARG A 27 10.36 -11.26 12.17
CA ARG A 27 11.50 -10.54 11.58
C ARG A 27 11.14 -9.46 10.55
N LEU A 28 9.90 -9.43 10.07
CA LEU A 28 9.42 -8.50 9.05
C LEU A 28 8.52 -7.41 9.64
N LEU A 29 8.13 -7.50 10.91
CA LEU A 29 7.17 -6.57 11.52
C LEU A 29 7.62 -5.11 11.39
N VAL A 30 8.89 -4.83 11.71
CA VAL A 30 9.48 -3.49 11.58
C VAL A 30 9.45 -3.00 10.12
N ALA A 31 9.73 -3.90 9.17
CA ALA A 31 9.70 -3.55 7.76
C ALA A 31 8.27 -3.28 7.26
N CYS A 32 7.27 -4.05 7.72
CA CYS A 32 5.87 -3.81 7.41
C CYS A 32 5.41 -2.48 8.01
N GLY A 33 5.71 -2.24 9.29
CA GLY A 33 5.44 -0.99 9.98
C GLY A 33 6.00 0.22 9.24
N PHE A 34 7.26 0.14 8.81
CA PHE A 34 7.90 1.22 8.06
C PHE A 34 7.19 1.50 6.72
N VAL A 35 6.82 0.45 5.98
CA VAL A 35 6.13 0.60 4.68
C VAL A 35 4.77 1.27 4.85
N GLY A 36 3.97 0.84 5.83
CA GLY A 36 2.69 1.47 6.13
C GLY A 36 2.84 2.92 6.65
N ALA A 37 3.87 3.17 7.47
CA ALA A 37 4.12 4.48 8.03
C ALA A 37 4.47 5.53 6.97
N VAL A 38 5.34 5.16 6.03
CA VAL A 38 5.69 6.02 4.90
C VAL A 38 4.47 6.25 4.02
N ALA A 39 3.71 5.21 3.70
CA ALA A 39 2.52 5.33 2.87
C ALA A 39 1.46 6.29 3.46
N TRP A 40 1.18 6.16 4.76
CA TRP A 40 0.27 7.06 5.47
C TRP A 40 0.81 8.50 5.55
N THR A 41 2.11 8.67 5.79
CA THR A 41 2.72 10.00 5.85
C THR A 41 2.64 10.70 4.50
N ILE A 42 2.85 9.96 3.40
CA ILE A 42 2.66 10.48 2.03
C ILE A 42 1.21 10.86 1.81
N TYR A 43 0.26 10.00 2.19
CA TYR A 43 -1.17 10.34 2.12
C TYR A 43 -1.46 11.66 2.82
N GLN A 44 -1.04 11.81 4.09
CA GLN A 44 -1.30 13.02 4.86
C GLN A 44 -0.64 14.25 4.22
N TYR A 45 0.61 14.12 3.79
CA TYR A 45 1.30 15.20 3.09
C TYR A 45 0.60 15.61 1.80
N THR A 46 0.07 14.65 1.03
CA THR A 46 -0.68 14.93 -0.20
C THR A 46 -2.05 15.56 0.09
N VAL A 47 -2.70 15.22 1.21
CA VAL A 47 -3.91 15.93 1.67
C VAL A 47 -3.59 17.39 1.95
N ASP A 48 -2.48 17.69 2.61
CA ASP A 48 -2.06 19.06 2.94
C ASP A 48 -1.69 19.90 1.70
N LEU A 49 -1.48 19.26 0.54
CA LEU A 49 -1.23 19.92 -0.75
C LEU A 49 -2.53 20.21 -1.54
N ASP A 50 -3.70 20.07 -0.93
CA ASP A 50 -5.02 20.29 -1.56
C ASP A 50 -5.31 19.40 -2.79
N LEU A 51 -4.62 18.26 -2.91
CA LEU A 51 -4.86 17.28 -3.99
C LEU A 51 -6.11 16.40 -3.76
N GLY A 52 -6.84 16.67 -2.66
CA GLY A 52 -8.03 15.93 -2.25
C GLY A 52 -7.75 14.52 -1.75
N LYS A 53 -8.73 13.92 -1.06
CA LYS A 53 -8.56 12.58 -0.46
C LYS A 53 -8.31 11.48 -1.50
N VAL A 54 -8.91 11.59 -2.69
CA VAL A 54 -8.73 10.62 -3.78
C VAL A 54 -7.31 10.66 -4.32
N GLY A 55 -6.78 11.86 -4.61
CA GLY A 55 -5.40 12.04 -5.06
C GLY A 55 -4.39 11.58 -4.00
N ALA A 56 -4.63 11.95 -2.73
CA ALA A 56 -3.83 11.49 -1.61
C ALA A 56 -3.81 9.96 -1.46
N ALA A 57 -4.97 9.31 -1.60
CA ALA A 57 -5.10 7.86 -1.52
C ALA A 57 -4.32 7.16 -2.63
N PHE A 58 -4.39 7.69 -3.85
CA PHE A 58 -3.58 7.22 -4.98
C PHE A 58 -2.07 7.36 -4.69
N SER A 59 -1.61 8.53 -4.25
CA SER A 59 -0.18 8.77 -3.97
C SER A 59 0.32 7.89 -2.83
N GLY A 60 -0.44 7.77 -1.74
CA GLY A 60 -0.10 6.90 -0.61
C GLY A 60 -0.03 5.42 -1.00
N SER A 61 -1.00 4.92 -1.76
CA SER A 61 -1.03 3.51 -2.20
C SER A 61 0.02 3.18 -3.27
N LEU A 62 0.37 4.15 -4.13
CA LEU A 62 1.48 4.04 -5.08
C LEU A 62 2.81 3.86 -4.34
N ILE A 63 3.09 4.70 -3.34
CA ILE A 63 4.30 4.59 -2.52
C ILE A 63 4.30 3.29 -1.70
N LEU A 64 3.14 2.90 -1.15
CA LEU A 64 2.98 1.62 -0.47
C LEU A 64 3.41 0.46 -1.37
N GLY A 65 2.89 0.40 -2.60
CA GLY A 65 3.22 -0.66 -3.56
C GLY A 65 4.70 -0.68 -3.93
N LEU A 66 5.27 0.48 -4.27
CA LEU A 66 6.69 0.59 -4.63
C LEU A 66 7.62 0.16 -3.50
N LEU A 67 7.38 0.64 -2.28
CA LEU A 67 8.16 0.25 -1.10
C LEU A 67 7.99 -1.23 -0.76
N SER A 68 6.77 -1.77 -0.90
CA SER A 68 6.51 -3.19 -0.70
C SER A 68 7.33 -4.05 -1.67
N HIS A 69 7.43 -3.66 -2.95
CA HIS A 69 8.29 -4.35 -3.91
C HIS A 69 9.77 -4.31 -3.51
N VAL A 70 10.27 -3.14 -3.08
CA VAL A 70 11.66 -3.00 -2.61
C VAL A 70 11.92 -3.91 -1.40
N MET A 71 11.03 -3.90 -0.41
CA MET A 71 11.15 -4.72 0.81
C MET A 71 11.03 -6.22 0.51
N SER A 72 10.13 -6.61 -0.40
CA SER A 72 9.96 -8.01 -0.83
C SER A 72 11.26 -8.60 -1.39
N ARG A 73 12.02 -7.80 -2.15
CA ARG A 73 13.31 -8.20 -2.73
C ARG A 73 14.40 -8.25 -1.67
N ARG A 74 14.44 -7.26 -0.78
CA ARG A 74 15.40 -7.19 0.33
C ARG A 74 15.25 -8.39 1.27
N TYR A 75 14.02 -8.73 1.64
CA TYR A 75 13.74 -9.78 2.61
C TYR A 75 13.46 -11.16 1.99
N LYS A 76 13.38 -11.24 0.66
CA LYS A 76 13.06 -12.47 -0.11
C LYS A 76 11.74 -13.09 0.35
N ARG A 77 10.69 -12.27 0.40
CA ARG A 77 9.36 -12.64 0.88
C ARG A 77 8.29 -12.11 -0.08
N PRO A 78 7.12 -12.76 -0.18
CA PRO A 78 6.03 -12.28 -1.02
C PRO A 78 5.66 -10.82 -0.71
N VAL A 79 5.38 -10.03 -1.76
CA VAL A 79 5.08 -8.59 -1.63
C VAL A 79 3.87 -8.30 -0.77
N ILE A 80 2.89 -9.22 -0.83
CA ILE A 80 1.61 -9.14 -0.11
C ILE A 80 1.77 -9.02 1.40
N ILE A 81 2.87 -9.55 1.97
CA ILE A 81 3.18 -9.46 3.41
C ILE A 81 3.35 -8.00 3.85
N PHE A 82 3.80 -7.12 2.95
CA PHE A 82 3.97 -5.70 3.23
C PHE A 82 2.74 -4.88 2.84
N ILE A 83 2.10 -5.22 1.70
CA ILE A 83 0.92 -4.49 1.20
C ILE A 83 -0.27 -4.62 2.14
N VAL A 84 -0.64 -5.84 2.55
CA VAL A 84 -1.87 -6.09 3.34
C VAL A 84 -1.90 -5.33 4.67
N PRO A 85 -0.88 -5.39 5.54
CA PRO A 85 -0.92 -4.61 6.77
C PRO A 85 -0.70 -3.11 6.53
N GLY A 86 0.06 -2.72 5.50
CA GLY A 86 0.38 -1.32 5.23
C GLY A 86 -0.74 -0.53 4.54
N ILE A 87 -1.66 -1.20 3.84
CA ILE A 87 -2.81 -0.55 3.19
C ILE A 87 -3.90 -0.14 4.19
N ILE A 88 -3.99 -0.81 5.33
CA ILE A 88 -5.12 -0.69 6.26
C ILE A 88 -5.33 0.74 6.77
N PRO A 89 -4.28 1.49 7.18
CA PRO A 89 -4.47 2.89 7.57
C PRO A 89 -5.08 3.75 6.46
N LEU A 90 -4.79 3.45 5.18
CA LEU A 90 -5.28 4.23 4.04
C LEU A 90 -6.74 3.93 3.68
N VAL A 91 -7.24 2.74 3.99
CA VAL A 91 -8.59 2.31 3.58
C VAL A 91 -9.64 3.11 4.36
N PRO A 92 -10.63 3.73 3.68
CA PRO A 92 -11.64 4.58 4.30
C PRO A 92 -12.75 3.75 5.00
N GLY A 93 -12.39 2.82 5.88
CA GLY A 93 -13.33 1.89 6.52
C GLY A 93 -14.35 2.59 7.43
N GLY A 94 -13.94 3.65 8.14
CA GLY A 94 -14.86 4.46 8.94
C GLY A 94 -15.92 5.17 8.10
N ALA A 95 -15.51 5.76 6.96
CA ALA A 95 -16.45 6.38 6.02
C ALA A 95 -17.37 5.33 5.36
N ALA A 96 -16.86 4.12 5.09
CA ALA A 96 -17.68 3.02 4.58
C ALA A 96 -18.76 2.58 5.59
N TYR A 97 -18.40 2.53 6.88
CA TYR A 97 -19.35 2.26 7.95
C TYR A 97 -20.41 3.38 8.04
N GLU A 98 -20.01 4.64 8.03
CA GLU A 98 -20.94 5.78 8.07
C GLU A 98 -21.87 5.81 6.85
N ALA A 99 -21.37 5.52 5.64
CA ALA A 99 -22.22 5.40 4.45
C ALA A 99 -23.34 4.36 4.63
N THR A 100 -23.00 3.20 5.21
CA THR A 100 -23.97 2.15 5.50
C THR A 100 -24.93 2.56 6.62
N ARG A 101 -24.42 3.26 7.63
CA ARG A 101 -25.23 3.79 8.74
C ARG A 101 -26.27 4.80 8.25
N PHE A 102 -25.90 5.73 7.39
CA PHE A 102 -26.83 6.69 6.77
C PHE A 102 -27.89 5.96 5.94
N LEU A 103 -27.48 4.95 5.16
CA LEU A 103 -28.39 4.14 4.35
C LEU A 103 -29.47 3.45 5.19
N VAL A 104 -29.08 2.82 6.30
CA VAL A 104 -30.02 2.14 7.21
C VAL A 104 -30.89 3.14 7.99
N SER A 105 -30.41 4.36 8.19
CA SER A 105 -31.15 5.44 8.85
C SER A 105 -32.09 6.21 7.92
N ASN A 106 -32.22 5.78 6.65
CA ASN A 106 -32.98 6.44 5.58
C ASN A 106 -32.48 7.87 5.24
N ASP A 107 -31.24 8.19 5.59
CA ASP A 107 -30.59 9.44 5.18
C ASP A 107 -29.85 9.22 3.85
N TYR A 108 -30.63 9.16 2.76
CA TYR A 108 -30.11 8.76 1.45
C TYR A 108 -29.14 9.78 0.85
N THR A 109 -29.32 11.08 1.13
CA THR A 109 -28.46 12.13 0.60
C THR A 109 -27.03 11.99 1.14
N HIS A 110 -26.89 11.83 2.46
CA HIS A 110 -25.56 11.61 3.05
C HIS A 110 -25.01 10.23 2.71
N ALA A 111 -25.86 9.19 2.66
CA ALA A 111 -25.45 7.85 2.28
C ALA A 111 -24.79 7.81 0.90
N VAL A 112 -25.44 8.38 -0.13
CA VAL A 112 -24.92 8.39 -1.51
C VAL A 112 -23.62 9.18 -1.61
N ASN A 113 -23.54 10.35 -0.98
CA ASN A 113 -22.34 11.18 -1.01
C ASN A 113 -21.13 10.47 -0.38
N THR A 114 -21.30 9.91 0.83
CA THR A 114 -20.22 9.18 1.51
C THR A 114 -19.87 7.88 0.77
N PHE A 115 -20.85 7.19 0.20
CA PHE A 115 -20.61 5.98 -0.59
C PHE A 115 -19.78 6.26 -1.85
N LEU A 116 -20.09 7.34 -2.57
CA LEU A 116 -19.30 7.79 -3.73
C LEU A 116 -17.87 8.15 -3.32
N GLU A 117 -17.70 8.88 -2.22
CA GLU A 117 -16.37 9.23 -1.70
C GLU A 117 -15.54 7.97 -1.38
N VAL A 118 -16.11 7.02 -0.63
CA VAL A 118 -15.47 5.75 -0.27
C VAL A 118 -15.10 4.95 -1.53
N THR A 119 -15.99 4.90 -2.52
CA THR A 119 -15.76 4.19 -3.78
C THR A 119 -14.60 4.80 -4.56
N LEU A 120 -14.56 6.13 -4.69
CA LEU A 120 -13.50 6.84 -5.38
C LEU A 120 -12.14 6.68 -4.68
N ILE A 121 -12.11 6.81 -3.35
CA ILE A 121 -10.89 6.60 -2.55
C ILE A 121 -10.41 5.15 -2.69
N SER A 122 -11.29 4.17 -2.54
CA SER A 122 -10.94 2.75 -2.64
C SER A 122 -10.46 2.39 -4.05
N GLY A 123 -11.10 2.93 -5.08
CA GLY A 123 -10.69 2.79 -6.47
C GLY A 123 -9.30 3.41 -6.72
N ALA A 124 -9.04 4.59 -6.17
CA ALA A 124 -7.73 5.23 -6.25
C ALA A 124 -6.62 4.42 -5.54
N ILE A 125 -6.93 3.83 -4.38
CA ILE A 125 -6.00 2.94 -3.66
C ILE A 125 -5.65 1.74 -4.55
N ALA A 126 -6.66 1.04 -5.07
CA ALA A 126 -6.48 -0.12 -5.93
C ALA A 126 -5.67 0.22 -7.19
N PHE A 127 -5.98 1.36 -7.82
CA PHE A 127 -5.27 1.83 -9.00
C PHE A 127 -3.81 2.18 -8.70
N GLY A 128 -3.52 2.87 -7.59
CA GLY A 128 -2.14 3.21 -7.22
C GLY A 128 -1.26 1.99 -6.96
N ILE A 129 -1.80 0.94 -6.32
CA ILE A 129 -1.07 -0.34 -6.15
C ILE A 129 -0.84 -1.02 -7.49
N LEU A 130 -1.84 -1.04 -8.38
CA LEU A 130 -1.71 -1.61 -9.73
C LEU A 130 -0.65 -0.87 -10.55
N VAL A 131 -0.62 0.46 -10.50
CA VAL A 131 0.42 1.27 -11.16
C VAL A 131 1.80 0.96 -10.58
N ALA A 132 1.93 0.81 -9.26
CA ALA A 132 3.19 0.41 -8.63
C ALA A 132 3.70 -0.96 -9.14
N GLU A 133 2.80 -1.94 -9.26
CA GLU A 133 3.10 -3.27 -9.79
C GLU A 133 3.58 -3.18 -11.25
N ILE A 134 2.88 -2.42 -12.11
CA ILE A 134 3.27 -2.21 -13.52
C ILE A 134 4.64 -1.54 -13.62
N LEU A 135 4.89 -0.49 -12.84
CA LEU A 135 6.17 0.22 -12.83
C LEU A 135 7.31 -0.72 -12.41
N TYR A 136 7.09 -1.53 -11.37
CA TYR A 136 8.07 -2.49 -10.91
C TYR A 136 8.32 -3.61 -11.93
N TYR A 137 7.26 -4.14 -12.55
CA TYR A 137 7.36 -5.12 -13.63
C TYR A 137 8.16 -4.56 -14.82
N LEU A 138 7.85 -3.34 -15.27
CA LEU A 138 8.58 -2.69 -16.35
C LEU A 138 10.05 -2.48 -16.01
N TYR A 139 10.34 -1.97 -14.79
CA TYR A 139 11.71 -1.79 -14.31
C TYR A 139 12.52 -3.10 -14.33
N THR A 140 11.95 -4.18 -13.82
CA THR A 140 12.63 -5.48 -13.81
C THR A 140 12.83 -6.05 -15.20
N ARG A 141 11.87 -5.89 -16.11
CA ARG A 141 11.96 -6.33 -17.50
C ARG A 141 13.04 -5.57 -18.28
N ILE A 142 13.09 -4.25 -18.14
CA ILE A 142 14.13 -3.40 -18.74
C ILE A 142 15.52 -3.82 -18.23
N LYS A 143 15.67 -3.99 -16.90
CA LYS A 143 16.94 -4.42 -16.30
C LYS A 143 17.42 -5.77 -16.81
N GLN A 144 16.51 -6.71 -17.05
CA GLN A 144 16.84 -8.02 -17.65
C GLN A 144 17.24 -7.87 -19.12
N PHE A 145 16.55 -7.03 -19.89
CA PHE A 145 16.86 -6.78 -21.30
C PHE A 145 18.27 -6.17 -21.47
N PHE A 146 18.59 -5.10 -20.76
CA PHE A 146 19.93 -4.50 -20.77
C PHE A 146 21.01 -5.43 -20.23
N GLY A 147 20.66 -6.29 -19.26
CA GLY A 147 21.55 -7.31 -18.72
C GLY A 147 21.94 -8.39 -19.75
N LYS A 148 20.99 -8.83 -20.58
CA LYS A 148 21.24 -9.74 -21.71
C LYS A 148 22.15 -9.11 -22.76
N ILE A 149 21.95 -7.82 -23.08
CA ILE A 149 22.80 -7.08 -24.04
C ILE A 149 24.24 -6.98 -23.55
N LYS A 150 24.47 -6.79 -22.24
CA LYS A 150 25.83 -6.73 -21.64
C LYS A 150 26.49 -8.10 -21.39
N GLY A 151 25.98 -9.19 -21.99
CA GLY A 151 26.58 -10.53 -21.87
C GLY A 151 26.56 -11.14 -20.46
N LYS A 152 25.79 -10.57 -19.51
CA LYS A 152 25.65 -11.16 -18.18
C LYS A 152 24.69 -12.36 -18.26
N SER A 153 25.23 -13.56 -18.07
CA SER A 153 24.42 -14.77 -17.87
C SER A 153 23.59 -14.63 -16.59
N TYR A 154 22.30 -14.32 -16.76
CA TYR A 154 21.37 -14.31 -15.64
C TYR A 154 21.13 -15.77 -15.21
N LYS A 155 21.66 -16.16 -14.04
CA LYS A 155 21.23 -17.39 -13.37
C LYS A 155 19.70 -17.33 -13.21
N LYS A 156 19.03 -18.32 -13.82
CA LYS A 156 17.58 -18.54 -13.75
C LYS A 156 17.10 -18.31 -12.32
N SER A 157 16.13 -17.40 -12.16
CA SER A 157 15.50 -17.11 -10.87
C SER A 157 15.01 -18.42 -10.25
N TYR A 158 15.32 -18.62 -8.97
CA TYR A 158 15.05 -19.82 -8.17
C TYR A 158 13.71 -20.49 -8.54
N ASN A 159 13.80 -21.76 -8.97
CA ASN A 159 12.66 -22.55 -9.42
C ASN A 159 11.82 -22.96 -8.19
N MET A 160 10.67 -22.31 -7.97
CA MET A 160 9.80 -22.56 -6.81
C MET A 160 9.13 -23.95 -6.82
N ASN A 161 9.24 -24.71 -7.91
CA ASN A 161 8.62 -26.02 -8.09
C ASN A 161 9.39 -27.21 -7.50
N ASN A 162 10.50 -26.98 -6.78
CA ASN A 162 11.33 -28.07 -6.24
C ASN A 162 11.09 -28.35 -4.73
N ARG A 163 9.85 -28.19 -4.28
CA ARG A 163 9.42 -28.69 -2.97
C ARG A 163 8.60 -29.96 -3.20
N VAL A 164 9.32 -31.07 -3.35
CA VAL A 164 8.80 -32.39 -3.01
C VAL A 164 8.97 -32.53 -1.50
#